data_AF-A0A957D624-F1
#
_entry.id   AF-A0A957D624-F1
#
_cell.length_a   1.000
_cell.length_b   1.000
_cell.length_c   1.000
_cell.angle_alpha   90.00
_cell.angle_beta   90.00
_cell.angle_gamma   90.00
#
_symmetry.space_group_name_H-M   'P 1'
#
loop_
_entity.id
_entity.type
_entity.pdbx_description
1 polymer ?
#
loop_
_entity_poly.entity_id
_entity_poly.type
_entity_poly.pdbx_seq_one_letter_code
_entity_poly.pdbx_strand_id
1 'polypeptide(L)'
;RLAINAASLGRSARSAADVKLRQPLAKARINVGSQQEQQDLAELVDVLQEEINVKEIEVVSEVGELVDYKLMPNNRALGPKFGKQFPKVRQALMALDPAEAARTLQAGGVLTLTVDGATVELGGDDVLVQTESRGGLAVASDKGVTVAVDTALTPELVQEGYARDLVRAINNMRKEAGLEISDRIELGYTAVGDVAAALQNFADYVKQETLTRTLSEGLLADALFQQTVPVGDQEVRLALRKAA
;
A
#
# COMPACT_ATOMS: atom_id res chain seq x y z
N ARG A 1 -13.68 -8.75 -11.83
CA ARG A 1 -12.29 -8.60 -12.36
C ARG A 1 -11.66 -7.29 -11.90
N LEU A 2 -12.41 -6.18 -11.92
CA LEU A 2 -11.95 -4.87 -11.46
C LEU A 2 -11.40 -4.90 -10.01
N ALA A 3 -12.18 -5.39 -9.05
CA ALA A 3 -11.73 -5.48 -7.65
C ALA A 3 -10.45 -6.34 -7.47
N ILE A 4 -10.34 -7.46 -8.18
CA ILE A 4 -9.12 -8.30 -8.16
C ILE A 4 -7.90 -7.51 -8.68
N ASN A 5 -8.08 -6.74 -9.76
CA ASN A 5 -7.02 -5.88 -10.29
C ASN A 5 -6.65 -4.80 -9.27
N ALA A 6 -7.63 -4.10 -8.70
CA ALA A 6 -7.40 -3.08 -7.68
C ALA A 6 -6.69 -3.63 -6.44
N ALA A 7 -7.09 -4.80 -5.95
CA ALA A 7 -6.40 -5.49 -4.85
C ALA A 7 -4.94 -5.82 -5.19
N SER A 8 -4.70 -6.33 -6.41
CA SER A 8 -3.35 -6.62 -6.89
C SER A 8 -2.50 -5.35 -6.95
N LEU A 9 -3.03 -4.26 -7.51
CA LEU A 9 -2.36 -2.97 -7.59
C LEU A 9 -2.07 -2.40 -6.20
N GLY A 10 -3.02 -2.48 -5.27
CA GLY A 10 -2.81 -2.08 -3.87
C GLY A 10 -1.65 -2.85 -3.23
N ARG A 11 -1.59 -4.17 -3.39
CA ARG A 11 -0.46 -4.98 -2.91
C ARG A 11 0.86 -4.62 -3.58
N SER A 12 0.85 -4.35 -4.89
CA SER A 12 2.03 -3.92 -5.63
C SER A 12 2.54 -2.57 -5.13
N ALA A 13 1.64 -1.60 -4.90
CA ALA A 13 1.98 -0.29 -4.37
C ALA A 13 2.63 -0.39 -2.97
N ARG A 14 2.07 -1.24 -2.10
CA ARG A 14 2.66 -1.54 -0.78
C ARG A 14 4.06 -2.11 -0.88
N SER A 15 4.25 -3.10 -1.77
CA SER A 15 5.54 -3.74 -1.98
C SER A 15 6.59 -2.77 -2.53
N ALA A 16 6.19 -1.84 -3.40
CA ALA A 16 7.09 -0.82 -3.93
C ALA A 16 7.56 0.16 -2.84
N ALA A 17 6.77 0.34 -1.77
CA ALA A 17 7.13 1.13 -0.60
C ALA A 17 7.71 0.29 0.56
N ASP A 18 8.07 -0.97 0.32
CA ASP A 18 8.61 -1.90 1.31
C ASP A 18 7.71 -2.14 2.54
N VAL A 19 6.40 -1.94 2.39
CA VAL A 19 5.42 -2.17 3.46
C VAL A 19 4.88 -3.61 3.36
N LYS A 20 5.23 -4.44 4.36
CA LYS A 20 4.72 -5.82 4.47
C LYS A 20 3.19 -5.85 4.52
N LEU A 21 2.55 -6.86 3.90
CA LEU A 21 1.08 -6.97 3.87
C LEU A 21 0.45 -7.06 5.26
N ARG A 22 1.16 -7.56 6.27
CA ARG A 22 0.67 -7.67 7.66
C ARG A 22 0.64 -6.34 8.41
N GLN A 23 1.36 -5.32 7.94
CA GLN A 23 1.30 -3.97 8.51
C GLN A 23 0.00 -3.29 8.06
N PRO A 24 -0.99 -3.03 8.91
CA PRO A 24 -2.17 -2.29 8.46
C PRO A 24 -1.76 -0.87 8.03
N LEU A 25 -2.43 -0.36 7.00
CA LEU A 25 -2.30 1.02 6.56
C LEU A 25 -3.60 1.78 6.82
N ALA A 26 -3.51 3.10 6.96
CA ALA A 26 -4.69 3.90 7.28
C ALA A 26 -5.68 3.87 6.11
N LYS A 27 -5.19 4.14 4.90
CA LYS A 27 -6.05 4.43 3.77
C LYS A 27 -5.46 3.97 2.46
N ALA A 28 -6.33 3.52 1.56
CA ALA A 28 -6.06 3.49 0.13
C ALA A 28 -7.05 4.37 -0.62
N ARG A 29 -6.62 4.87 -1.76
CA ARG A 29 -7.47 5.59 -2.71
C ARG A 29 -7.41 4.90 -4.06
N ILE A 30 -8.57 4.78 -4.70
CA ILE A 30 -8.71 4.06 -5.96
C ILE A 30 -9.38 4.96 -6.99
N ASN A 31 -8.76 5.12 -8.15
CA ASN A 31 -9.37 5.74 -9.31
C ASN A 31 -9.66 4.70 -10.39
N VAL A 32 -10.82 4.81 -11.01
CA VAL A 32 -11.29 3.99 -12.13
C VAL A 32 -11.94 4.88 -13.21
N GLY A 33 -12.04 4.36 -14.43
CA GLY A 33 -12.34 5.15 -15.62
C GLY A 33 -13.81 5.53 -15.83
N SER A 34 -14.76 4.92 -15.12
CA SER A 34 -16.19 5.18 -15.30
C SER A 34 -16.99 5.22 -13.99
N GLN A 35 -18.11 5.95 -14.00
CA GLN A 35 -19.00 6.02 -12.83
C GLN A 35 -19.60 4.66 -12.46
N GLN A 36 -19.84 3.78 -13.44
CA GLN A 36 -20.30 2.41 -13.17
C GLN A 36 -19.24 1.62 -12.42
N GLU A 37 -17.97 1.69 -12.85
CA GLU A 37 -16.87 1.01 -12.16
C GLU A 37 -16.68 1.55 -10.73
N GLN A 38 -16.94 2.83 -10.48
CA GLN A 38 -16.90 3.40 -9.12
C GLN A 38 -17.99 2.78 -8.23
N GLN A 39 -19.21 2.61 -8.74
CA GLN A 39 -20.30 1.98 -8.02
C GLN A 39 -20.01 0.50 -7.75
N ASP A 40 -19.56 -0.24 -8.77
CA ASP A 40 -19.18 -1.66 -8.64
C ASP A 40 -18.07 -1.85 -7.60
N LEU A 41 -17.12 -0.91 -7.52
CA LEU A 41 -16.05 -0.97 -6.54
C LEU A 41 -16.53 -0.62 -5.13
N ALA A 42 -17.47 0.33 -5.00
CA ALA A 42 -18.04 0.75 -3.74
C ALA A 42 -18.75 -0.41 -3.02
N GLU A 43 -19.41 -1.31 -3.78
CA GLU A 43 -20.03 -2.52 -3.24
C GLU A 43 -19.02 -3.57 -2.72
N LEU A 44 -17.75 -3.45 -3.09
CA LEU A 44 -16.68 -4.40 -2.75
C LEU A 44 -15.60 -3.81 -1.84
N VAL A 45 -15.87 -2.65 -1.23
CA VAL A 45 -14.90 -1.93 -0.38
C VAL A 45 -14.39 -2.80 0.76
N ASP A 46 -15.24 -3.52 1.47
CA ASP A 46 -14.84 -4.34 2.62
C ASP A 46 -13.86 -5.44 2.21
N VAL A 47 -14.15 -6.13 1.09
CA VAL A 47 -13.28 -7.17 0.54
C VAL A 47 -11.94 -6.55 0.10
N LEU A 48 -11.96 -5.38 -0.52
CA LEU A 48 -10.74 -4.69 -0.93
C LEU A 48 -9.91 -4.21 0.28
N GLN A 49 -10.55 -3.76 1.35
CA GLN A 49 -9.88 -3.36 2.58
C GLN A 49 -9.11 -4.54 3.19
N GLU A 50 -9.72 -5.71 3.24
CA GLU A 50 -9.08 -6.94 3.71
C GLU A 50 -7.91 -7.36 2.78
N GLU A 51 -8.15 -7.39 1.47
CA GLU A 51 -7.17 -7.85 0.47
C GLU A 51 -5.92 -6.95 0.36
N ILE A 52 -6.08 -5.64 0.64
CA ILE A 52 -5.01 -4.63 0.63
C ILE A 52 -4.46 -4.40 2.05
N ASN A 53 -5.19 -4.81 3.10
CA ASN A 53 -4.95 -4.52 4.51
C ASN A 53 -4.86 -3.01 4.82
N VAL A 54 -5.96 -2.30 4.54
CA VAL A 54 -6.14 -0.86 4.85
C VAL A 54 -7.40 -0.66 5.68
N LYS A 55 -7.46 0.40 6.51
CA LYS A 55 -8.64 0.71 7.33
C LYS A 55 -9.76 1.38 6.55
N GLU A 56 -9.41 2.12 5.50
CA GLU A 56 -10.35 2.86 4.68
C GLU A 56 -9.99 2.74 3.20
N ILE A 57 -11.01 2.71 2.34
CA ILE A 57 -10.85 2.89 0.89
C ILE A 57 -11.73 4.06 0.46
N GLU A 58 -11.12 4.99 -0.25
CA GLU A 58 -11.81 6.10 -0.89
C GLU A 58 -11.71 5.96 -2.42
N VAL A 59 -12.85 5.95 -3.10
CA VAL A 59 -12.88 5.95 -4.56
C VAL A 59 -12.87 7.40 -5.03
N VAL A 60 -11.80 7.80 -5.71
CA VAL A 60 -11.61 9.19 -6.17
C VAL A 60 -12.02 9.36 -7.61
N SER A 61 -12.54 10.55 -7.93
CA SER A 61 -12.97 10.91 -9.28
C SER A 61 -11.80 11.16 -10.22
N GLU A 62 -10.71 11.75 -9.73
CA GLU A 62 -9.58 12.13 -10.58
C GLU A 62 -8.28 11.47 -10.14
N VAL A 63 -7.53 10.94 -11.12
CA VAL A 63 -6.19 10.37 -10.87
C VAL A 63 -5.22 11.42 -10.31
N GLY A 64 -5.38 12.70 -10.68
CA GLY A 64 -4.56 13.81 -10.16
C GLY A 64 -4.69 14.06 -8.66
N GLU A 65 -5.68 13.45 -7.99
CA GLU A 65 -5.76 13.44 -6.53
C GLU A 65 -4.71 12.51 -5.90
N LEU A 66 -4.17 11.55 -6.67
CA LEU A 66 -3.31 10.46 -6.22
C LEU A 66 -1.84 10.60 -6.63
N VAL A 67 -1.60 11.28 -7.74
CA VAL A 67 -0.28 11.37 -8.37
C VAL A 67 0.03 12.80 -8.76
N ASP A 68 1.31 13.14 -8.69
CA ASP A 68 1.84 14.29 -9.39
C ASP A 68 2.18 13.87 -10.82
N TYR A 69 1.67 14.62 -11.79
CA TYR A 69 1.97 14.37 -13.20
C TYR A 69 3.24 15.09 -13.62
N LYS A 70 4.02 14.42 -14.47
CA LYS A 70 5.20 14.98 -15.10
C LYS A 70 5.16 14.74 -16.58
N LEU A 71 5.15 15.82 -17.34
CA LEU A 71 5.19 15.78 -18.80
C LEU A 71 6.65 15.73 -19.25
N MET A 72 7.00 14.71 -20.02
CA MET A 72 8.30 14.59 -20.65
C MET A 72 8.15 14.55 -22.17
N PRO A 73 8.96 15.30 -22.93
CA PRO A 73 8.97 15.18 -24.39
C PRO A 73 9.43 13.79 -24.82
N ASN A 74 8.74 13.18 -25.79
CA ASN A 74 9.31 12.05 -26.50
C ASN A 74 10.38 12.55 -27.49
N ASN A 75 11.63 12.65 -27.04
CA ASN A 75 12.73 13.20 -27.83
C ASN A 75 12.92 12.51 -29.19
N ARG A 76 12.58 11.21 -29.30
CA ARG A 76 12.68 10.45 -30.55
C ARG A 76 11.64 10.89 -31.57
N ALA A 77 10.42 11.21 -31.13
CA ALA A 77 9.35 11.72 -31.98
C ALA A 77 9.54 13.22 -32.29
N LEU A 78 9.79 14.02 -31.25
CA LEU A 78 9.79 15.48 -31.33
C LEU A 78 11.08 16.08 -31.94
N GLY A 79 12.23 15.43 -31.75
CA GLY A 79 13.50 15.92 -32.28
C GLY A 79 13.50 16.07 -33.81
N PRO A 80 13.18 15.02 -34.59
CA PRO A 80 13.05 15.11 -36.04
C PRO A 80 11.92 16.04 -36.50
N LYS A 81 10.80 16.06 -35.78
CA LYS A 81 9.59 16.84 -36.13
C LYS A 81 9.81 18.36 -36.02
N PHE A 82 10.53 18.81 -34.99
CA PHE A 82 10.68 20.24 -34.68
C PHE A 82 12.10 20.79 -34.85
N GLY A 83 13.12 19.93 -34.94
CA GLY A 83 14.51 20.33 -35.22
C GLY A 83 14.99 21.49 -34.33
N LYS A 84 15.28 22.65 -34.94
CA LYS A 84 15.75 23.85 -34.23
C LYS A 84 14.71 24.45 -33.26
N GLN A 85 13.41 24.21 -33.48
CA GLN A 85 12.34 24.68 -32.60
C GLN A 85 12.13 23.77 -31.38
N PHE A 86 12.69 22.55 -31.39
CA PHE A 86 12.48 21.57 -30.33
C PHE A 86 12.75 22.08 -28.91
N PRO A 87 13.81 22.86 -28.61
CA PRO A 87 14.02 23.40 -27.26
C PRO A 87 12.86 24.28 -26.78
N LYS A 88 12.24 25.06 -27.68
CA LYS A 88 11.11 25.93 -27.36
C LYS A 88 9.81 25.14 -27.18
N VAL A 89 9.58 24.12 -28.02
CA VAL A 89 8.46 23.17 -27.84
C VAL A 89 8.57 22.46 -26.49
N ARG A 90 9.77 21.99 -26.12
CA ARG A 90 10.01 21.39 -24.81
C ARG A 90 9.69 22.36 -23.67
N GLN A 91 10.13 23.60 -23.77
CA GLN A 91 9.87 24.61 -22.75
C GLN A 91 8.37 24.90 -22.61
N ALA A 92 7.65 25.05 -23.73
CA ALA A 92 6.20 25.27 -23.74
C ALA A 92 5.45 24.07 -23.15
N LEU A 93 5.86 22.84 -23.50
CA LEU A 93 5.30 21.61 -22.93
C LEU A 93 5.48 21.55 -21.40
N MET A 94 6.68 21.86 -20.91
CA MET A 94 6.99 21.85 -19.47
C MET A 94 6.32 22.98 -18.68
N ALA A 95 5.74 23.97 -19.37
CA ALA A 95 5.00 25.08 -18.75
C ALA A 95 3.48 24.84 -18.66
N LEU A 96 2.98 23.76 -19.28
CA LEU A 96 1.58 23.36 -19.15
C LEU A 96 1.28 22.86 -17.73
N ASP A 97 0.00 22.94 -17.34
CA ASP A 97 -0.50 22.19 -16.20
C ASP A 97 -0.40 20.68 -16.50
N PRO A 98 0.42 19.92 -15.74
CA PRO A 98 0.64 18.51 -16.05
C PRO A 98 -0.60 17.64 -15.91
N ALA A 99 -1.51 17.98 -15.00
CA ALA A 99 -2.72 17.19 -14.76
C ALA A 99 -3.75 17.40 -15.88
N GLU A 100 -3.96 18.65 -16.31
CA GLU A 100 -4.81 18.95 -17.45
C GLU A 100 -4.29 18.34 -18.75
N ALA A 101 -2.98 18.45 -18.99
CA ALA A 101 -2.36 17.86 -20.17
C ALA A 101 -2.46 16.32 -20.18
N ALA A 102 -2.25 15.67 -19.03
CA ALA A 102 -2.41 14.23 -18.89
C ALA A 102 -3.85 13.79 -19.20
N ARG A 103 -4.87 14.49 -18.66
CA ARG A 103 -6.29 14.21 -18.93
C ARG A 103 -6.61 14.29 -20.41
N THR A 104 -6.18 15.37 -21.08
CA THR A 104 -6.41 15.56 -22.52
C THR A 104 -5.79 14.43 -23.35
N LEU A 105 -4.53 14.07 -23.08
CA LEU A 105 -3.83 13.02 -23.81
C LEU A 105 -4.45 11.63 -23.57
N GLN A 106 -4.87 11.33 -22.33
CA GLN A 106 -5.53 10.07 -21.99
C GLN A 106 -6.92 9.93 -22.64
N ALA A 107 -7.62 11.04 -22.84
CA ALA A 107 -8.86 11.09 -23.60
C ALA A 107 -8.66 10.98 -25.12
N GLY A 108 -7.42 10.82 -25.60
CA GLY A 108 -7.09 10.78 -27.03
C GLY A 108 -7.07 12.15 -27.71
N GLY A 109 -7.10 13.23 -26.93
CA GLY A 109 -6.99 14.60 -27.42
C GLY A 109 -5.56 14.99 -27.79
N VAL A 110 -5.40 16.24 -28.25
CA VAL A 110 -4.11 16.85 -28.59
C VAL A 110 -3.85 18.06 -27.70
N LEU A 111 -2.59 18.27 -27.34
CA LEU A 111 -2.14 19.47 -26.64
C LEU A 111 -1.79 20.54 -27.65
N THR A 112 -2.33 21.73 -27.47
CA THR A 112 -2.06 22.89 -28.33
C THR A 112 -1.07 23.82 -27.62
N LEU A 113 0.09 24.03 -28.23
CA LEU A 113 1.15 24.91 -27.75
C LEU A 113 1.34 26.10 -28.70
N THR A 114 1.65 27.27 -28.17
CA THR A 114 2.09 28.42 -28.98
C THR A 114 3.60 28.55 -28.88
N VAL A 115 4.30 28.42 -30.02
CA VAL A 115 5.77 28.51 -30.10
C VAL A 115 6.13 29.48 -31.24
N ASP A 116 6.84 30.56 -30.92
CA ASP A 116 7.22 31.61 -31.89
C ASP A 116 6.04 32.19 -32.70
N GLY A 117 4.86 32.25 -32.10
CA GLY A 117 3.64 32.75 -32.76
C GLY A 117 2.94 31.74 -33.67
N ALA A 118 3.45 30.51 -33.78
CA ALA A 118 2.81 29.40 -34.48
C ALA A 118 2.15 28.43 -33.49
N THR A 119 1.04 27.84 -33.92
CA THR A 119 0.35 26.78 -33.18
C THR A 119 1.00 25.43 -33.47
N VAL A 120 1.35 24.69 -32.42
CA VAL A 120 1.92 23.35 -32.45
C VAL A 120 0.99 22.39 -31.75
N GLU A 121 0.67 21.27 -32.38
CA GLU A 121 -0.15 20.20 -31.80
C GLU A 121 0.71 18.98 -31.43
N LEU A 122 0.56 18.50 -30.19
CA LEU A 122 1.23 17.31 -29.67
C LEU A 122 0.19 16.25 -29.28
N GLY A 123 0.34 15.03 -29.83
CA GLY A 123 -0.51 13.88 -29.49
C GLY A 123 0.12 12.96 -28.44
N GLY A 124 -0.53 11.83 -28.15
CA GLY A 124 -0.04 10.84 -27.17
C GLY A 124 1.34 10.26 -27.49
N ASP A 125 1.69 10.11 -28.76
CA ASP A 125 3.00 9.59 -29.18
C ASP A 125 4.14 10.62 -29.01
N ASP A 126 3.78 11.90 -28.92
CA ASP A 126 4.72 13.02 -28.80
C ASP A 126 5.14 13.27 -27.34
N VAL A 127 4.33 12.87 -26.36
CA VAL A 127 4.48 13.22 -24.94
C VAL A 127 4.44 11.98 -24.06
N LEU A 128 5.48 11.80 -23.26
CA LEU A 128 5.53 10.79 -22.20
C LEU A 128 4.93 11.39 -20.93
N VAL A 129 3.77 10.88 -20.51
CA VAL A 129 3.16 11.23 -19.22
C VAL A 129 3.70 10.27 -18.17
N GLN A 130 4.44 10.80 -17.20
CA GLN A 130 4.86 10.05 -16.02
C GLN A 130 4.02 10.46 -14.81
N THR A 131 3.80 9.52 -13.91
CA THR A 131 3.19 9.75 -12.61
C THR A 131 4.25 9.55 -11.55
N GLU A 132 4.42 10.54 -10.68
CA GLU A 132 5.21 10.43 -9.47
C GLU A 132 4.24 10.39 -8.29
N SER A 133 4.58 9.61 -7.27
CA SER A 133 3.73 9.51 -6.10
C SER A 133 3.69 10.84 -5.35
N ARG A 134 2.49 11.31 -5.01
CA ARG A 134 2.33 12.49 -4.16
C ARG A 134 2.78 12.14 -2.74
N GLY A 135 3.67 12.96 -2.17
CA GLY A 135 4.44 12.63 -0.96
C GLY A 135 3.64 11.92 0.15
N GLY A 136 4.11 10.74 0.56
CA GLY A 136 3.45 9.87 1.55
C GLY A 136 2.56 8.78 0.95
N LEU A 137 2.27 8.81 -0.35
CA LEU A 137 1.57 7.73 -1.03
C LEU A 137 2.56 6.76 -1.69
N ALA A 138 2.13 5.54 -1.94
CA ALA A 138 2.72 4.63 -2.91
C ALA A 138 1.67 4.27 -3.95
N VAL A 139 2.02 4.30 -5.23
CA VAL A 139 1.04 4.22 -6.31
C VAL A 139 1.37 3.09 -7.28
N ALA A 140 0.35 2.38 -7.74
CA ALA A 140 0.42 1.43 -8.83
C ALA A 140 -0.78 1.62 -9.78
N SER A 141 -0.53 1.50 -11.08
CA SER A 141 -1.57 1.66 -12.11
C SER A 141 -1.49 0.55 -13.15
N ASP A 142 -2.64 0.04 -13.58
CA ASP A 142 -2.77 -0.87 -14.75
C ASP A 142 -4.15 -0.71 -15.39
N LYS A 143 -4.20 -0.69 -16.73
CA LYS A 143 -5.44 -0.70 -17.54
C LYS A 143 -6.54 0.27 -17.06
N GLY A 144 -6.17 1.51 -16.78
CA GLY A 144 -7.14 2.55 -16.37
C GLY A 144 -7.57 2.47 -14.91
N VAL A 145 -6.96 1.60 -14.10
CA VAL A 145 -7.12 1.58 -12.64
C VAL A 145 -5.85 2.14 -12.03
N THR A 146 -5.99 3.06 -11.07
CA THR A 146 -4.88 3.56 -10.26
C THR A 146 -5.20 3.38 -8.79
N VAL A 147 -4.28 2.77 -8.05
CA VAL A 147 -4.40 2.57 -6.60
C VAL A 147 -3.23 3.26 -5.92
N ALA A 148 -3.55 4.12 -4.97
CA ALA A 148 -2.60 4.76 -4.08
C ALA A 148 -2.82 4.26 -2.64
N VAL A 149 -1.76 3.89 -1.94
CA VAL A 149 -1.80 3.53 -0.52
C VAL A 149 -1.06 4.56 0.30
N ASP A 150 -1.64 5.00 1.41
CA ASP A 150 -0.98 5.89 2.37
C ASP A 150 0.03 5.09 3.18
N THR A 151 1.31 5.46 3.09
CA THR A 151 2.41 4.77 3.78
C THR A 151 2.73 5.36 5.13
N ALA A 152 2.07 6.45 5.53
CA ALA A 152 2.23 7.02 6.86
C ALA A 152 1.69 6.05 7.92
N LEU A 153 2.52 5.74 8.91
CA LEU A 153 2.17 4.88 10.02
C LEU A 153 1.94 5.70 11.29
N THR A 154 0.76 5.56 11.88
CA THR A 154 0.53 6.04 13.25
C THR A 154 1.07 5.03 14.26
N PRO A 155 1.34 5.43 15.51
CA PRO A 155 1.78 4.50 16.56
C PRO A 155 0.85 3.30 16.73
N GLU A 156 -0.47 3.50 16.61
CA GLU A 156 -1.48 2.45 16.73
C GLU A 156 -1.38 1.44 15.58
N LEU A 157 -1.16 1.91 14.34
CA LEU A 157 -0.97 1.04 13.18
C LEU A 157 0.31 0.22 13.31
N VAL A 158 1.40 0.83 13.80
CA VAL A 158 2.66 0.12 14.07
C VAL A 158 2.43 -1.00 15.08
N GLN A 159 1.78 -0.69 16.20
CA GLN A 159 1.49 -1.69 17.24
C GLN A 159 0.58 -2.81 16.75
N GLU A 160 -0.44 -2.50 15.95
CA GLU A 160 -1.28 -3.53 15.33
C GLU A 160 -0.49 -4.42 14.37
N GLY A 161 0.47 -3.85 13.63
CA GLY A 161 1.42 -4.59 12.82
C GLY A 161 2.27 -5.56 13.65
N TYR A 162 2.81 -5.09 14.78
CA TYR A 162 3.55 -5.95 15.72
C TYR A 162 2.68 -7.07 16.29
N ALA A 163 1.44 -6.77 16.67
CA ALA A 163 0.50 -7.79 17.14
C ALA A 163 0.27 -8.89 16.08
N ARG A 164 0.11 -8.53 14.80
CA ARG A 164 -0.02 -9.51 13.70
C ARG A 164 1.25 -10.33 13.47
N ASP A 165 2.42 -9.71 13.55
CA ASP A 165 3.69 -10.44 13.43
C ASP A 165 3.88 -11.42 14.60
N LEU A 166 3.49 -11.03 15.82
CA LEU A 166 3.47 -11.88 17.00
C LEU A 166 2.50 -13.05 16.85
N VAL A 167 1.26 -12.82 16.40
CA VAL A 167 0.28 -13.88 16.11
C VAL A 167 0.87 -14.92 15.16
N ARG A 168 1.53 -14.48 14.08
CA ARG A 168 2.21 -15.38 13.15
C ARG A 168 3.32 -16.18 13.84
N ALA A 169 4.16 -15.52 14.63
CA ALA A 169 5.24 -16.17 15.36
C ALA A 169 4.69 -17.25 16.33
N ILE A 170 3.69 -16.90 17.13
CA ILE A 170 3.06 -17.80 18.09
C ILE A 170 2.39 -18.98 17.38
N ASN A 171 1.68 -18.77 16.27
CA ASN A 171 1.06 -19.87 15.52
C ASN A 171 2.11 -20.79 14.88
N ASN A 172 3.26 -20.27 14.44
CA ASN A 172 4.38 -21.11 14.02
C ASN A 172 4.95 -21.91 15.20
N MET A 173 5.16 -21.28 16.36
CA MET A 173 5.62 -21.96 17.58
C MET A 173 4.67 -23.08 18.01
N ARG A 174 3.34 -22.86 17.93
CA ARG A 174 2.33 -23.90 18.24
C ARG A 174 2.50 -25.13 17.35
N LYS A 175 2.71 -24.91 16.05
CA LYS A 175 2.97 -25.97 15.07
C LYS A 175 4.29 -26.69 15.35
N GLU A 176 5.36 -25.95 15.63
CA GLU A 176 6.69 -26.50 15.93
C GLU A 176 6.71 -27.30 17.24
N ALA A 177 5.91 -26.89 18.23
CA ALA A 177 5.71 -27.60 19.49
C ALA A 177 4.83 -28.86 19.35
N GLY A 178 4.33 -29.17 18.15
CA GLY A 178 3.49 -30.35 17.88
C GLY A 178 2.07 -30.25 18.46
N LEU A 179 1.56 -29.03 18.69
CA LEU A 179 0.19 -28.83 19.16
C LEU A 179 -0.83 -29.00 18.03
N GLU A 180 -1.98 -29.54 18.38
CA GLU A 180 -3.11 -29.64 17.46
C GLU A 180 -3.74 -28.26 17.21
N ILE A 181 -4.42 -28.09 16.06
CA ILE A 181 -5.06 -26.81 15.69
C ILE A 181 -6.00 -26.29 16.78
N SER A 182 -6.71 -27.19 17.47
CA SER A 182 -7.68 -26.87 18.53
C SER A 182 -7.05 -26.65 19.91
N ASP A 183 -5.77 -26.99 20.10
CA ASP A 183 -5.13 -26.91 21.41
C ASP A 183 -5.01 -25.47 21.87
N ARG A 184 -5.43 -25.25 23.13
CA ARG A 184 -5.28 -23.97 23.82
C ARG A 184 -3.92 -23.89 24.50
N ILE A 185 -3.35 -22.69 24.57
CA ILE A 185 -2.04 -22.46 25.19
C ILE A 185 -2.11 -21.43 26.32
N GLU A 186 -1.09 -21.45 27.16
CA GLU A 186 -0.68 -20.31 27.97
C GLU A 186 0.62 -19.76 27.39
N LEU A 187 0.73 -18.43 27.31
CA LEU A 187 1.85 -17.73 26.68
C LEU A 187 2.50 -16.76 27.67
N GLY A 188 3.78 -16.99 27.94
CA GLY A 188 4.67 -16.05 28.60
C GLY A 188 5.51 -15.27 27.59
N TYR A 189 5.78 -14.00 27.84
CA TYR A 189 6.59 -13.17 26.95
C TYR A 189 7.57 -12.25 27.68
N THR A 190 8.62 -11.83 26.98
CA THR A 190 9.47 -10.70 27.39
C THR A 190 9.68 -9.81 26.17
N ALA A 191 9.20 -8.58 26.26
CA ALA A 191 9.27 -7.55 25.22
C ALA A 191 9.50 -6.19 25.89
N VAL A 192 9.88 -5.18 25.11
CA VAL A 192 10.08 -3.81 25.60
C VAL A 192 9.43 -2.79 24.65
N GLY A 193 9.34 -1.52 25.08
CA GLY A 193 8.87 -0.41 24.23
C GLY A 193 7.55 -0.69 23.52
N ASP A 194 7.48 -0.34 22.23
CA ASP A 194 6.26 -0.43 21.43
C ASP A 194 5.75 -1.87 21.22
N VAL A 195 6.64 -2.87 21.26
CA VAL A 195 6.23 -4.27 21.11
C VAL A 195 5.57 -4.80 22.39
N ALA A 196 6.06 -4.37 23.57
CA ALA A 196 5.39 -4.64 24.84
C ALA A 196 4.02 -3.94 24.89
N ALA A 197 3.96 -2.67 24.47
CA ALA A 197 2.70 -1.93 24.38
C ALA A 197 1.73 -2.60 23.41
N ALA A 198 2.19 -3.12 22.28
CA ALA A 198 1.36 -3.87 21.33
C ALA A 198 0.76 -5.14 21.96
N LEU A 199 1.54 -5.93 22.72
CA LEU A 199 1.04 -7.12 23.41
C LEU A 199 -0.01 -6.79 24.48
N GLN A 200 0.06 -5.61 25.08
CA GLN A 200 -0.93 -5.14 26.06
C GLN A 200 -2.18 -4.61 25.35
N ASN A 201 -2.02 -3.68 24.40
CA ASN A 201 -3.11 -3.01 23.72
C ASN A 201 -3.91 -3.96 22.79
N PHE A 202 -3.27 -4.99 22.25
CA PHE A 202 -3.88 -5.99 21.38
C PHE A 202 -3.95 -7.38 22.03
N ALA A 203 -3.93 -7.46 23.36
CA ALA A 203 -3.92 -8.73 24.10
C ALA A 203 -5.08 -9.66 23.69
N ASP A 204 -6.29 -9.13 23.55
CA ASP A 204 -7.48 -9.92 23.21
C ASP A 204 -7.41 -10.46 21.78
N TYR A 205 -6.95 -9.63 20.83
CA TYR A 205 -6.70 -10.05 19.46
C TYR A 205 -5.67 -11.18 19.42
N VAL A 206 -4.52 -11.01 20.07
CA VAL A 206 -3.47 -12.04 20.13
C VAL A 206 -4.03 -13.33 20.75
N LYS A 207 -4.78 -13.24 21.84
CA LYS A 207 -5.38 -14.41 22.51
C LYS A 207 -6.34 -15.16 21.61
N GLN A 208 -7.23 -14.44 20.93
CA GLN A 208 -8.22 -15.01 20.04
C GLN A 208 -7.55 -15.72 18.85
N GLU A 209 -6.63 -15.06 18.16
CA GLU A 209 -5.98 -15.59 16.95
C GLU A 209 -4.99 -16.74 17.21
N THR A 210 -4.53 -16.88 18.45
CA THR A 210 -3.54 -17.90 18.83
C THR A 210 -4.09 -18.95 19.78
N LEU A 211 -5.38 -18.87 20.12
CA LEU A 211 -6.04 -19.75 21.07
C LEU A 211 -5.33 -19.76 22.45
N THR A 212 -4.80 -18.59 22.84
CA THR A 212 -4.13 -18.39 24.13
C THR A 212 -5.16 -18.05 25.21
N ARG A 213 -5.17 -18.81 26.31
CA ARG A 213 -6.01 -18.53 27.48
C ARG A 213 -5.41 -17.44 28.37
N THR A 214 -4.12 -17.55 28.63
CA THR A 214 -3.39 -16.63 29.51
C THR A 214 -2.20 -16.06 28.78
N LEU A 215 -2.09 -14.73 28.79
CA LEU A 215 -0.96 -13.98 28.26
C LEU A 215 -0.33 -13.24 29.43
N SER A 216 0.93 -13.55 29.76
CA SER A 216 1.62 -13.00 30.94
C SER A 216 3.02 -12.51 30.59
N GLU A 217 3.42 -11.38 31.17
CA GLU A 217 4.81 -10.94 31.15
C GLU A 217 5.67 -11.87 32.01
N GLY A 218 6.87 -12.20 31.52
CA GLY A 218 7.76 -13.22 32.06
C GLY A 218 7.64 -14.57 31.34
N LEU A 219 8.74 -15.33 31.31
CA LEU A 219 8.76 -16.66 30.70
C LEU A 219 8.18 -17.71 31.67
N LEU A 220 7.47 -18.69 31.12
CA LEU A 220 6.89 -19.79 31.89
C LEU A 220 7.98 -20.77 32.33
N ALA A 221 8.00 -21.13 33.62
CA ALA A 221 9.02 -22.01 34.19
C ALA A 221 9.01 -23.44 33.60
N ASP A 222 7.84 -23.91 33.19
CA ASP A 222 7.55 -25.22 32.61
C ASP A 222 7.06 -25.11 31.16
N ALA A 223 7.58 -24.15 30.42
CA ALA A 223 7.26 -23.99 29.00
C ALA A 223 7.57 -25.27 28.22
N LEU A 224 6.61 -25.70 27.40
CA LEU A 224 6.78 -26.78 26.42
C LEU A 224 7.74 -26.35 25.32
N PHE A 225 7.68 -25.09 24.91
CA PHE A 225 8.47 -24.54 23.81
C PHE A 225 8.81 -23.08 24.08
N GLN A 226 10.04 -22.67 23.72
CA GLN A 226 10.49 -21.28 23.84
C GLN A 226 11.23 -20.86 22.57
N GLN A 227 11.05 -19.61 22.18
CA GLN A 227 11.71 -19.03 21.02
C GLN A 227 11.96 -17.54 21.22
N THR A 228 13.03 -17.01 20.63
CA THR A 228 13.20 -15.57 20.44
C THR A 228 12.87 -15.23 18.99
N VAL A 229 12.02 -14.24 18.77
CA VAL A 229 11.54 -13.85 17.44
C VAL A 229 11.73 -12.35 17.21
N PRO A 230 12.15 -11.94 16.01
CA PRO A 230 12.24 -10.53 15.66
C PRO A 230 10.84 -9.96 15.37
N VAL A 231 10.50 -8.84 15.99
CA VAL A 231 9.26 -8.08 15.77
C VAL A 231 9.64 -6.60 15.67
N GLY A 232 9.45 -6.02 14.47
CA GLY A 232 10.07 -4.74 14.15
C GLY A 232 11.59 -4.82 14.29
N ASP A 233 12.17 -3.89 15.04
CA ASP A 233 13.60 -3.83 15.35
C ASP A 233 13.96 -4.43 16.72
N GLN A 234 13.02 -5.17 17.34
CA GLN A 234 13.19 -5.76 18.67
C GLN A 234 13.16 -7.29 18.64
N GLU A 235 13.87 -7.89 19.60
CA GLU A 235 13.81 -9.31 19.88
C GLU A 235 12.82 -9.59 21.02
N VAL A 236 11.80 -10.40 20.73
CA VAL A 236 10.79 -10.82 21.71
C VAL A 236 11.03 -12.26 22.10
N ARG A 237 11.12 -12.53 23.40
CA ARG A 237 11.16 -13.91 23.91
C ARG A 237 9.74 -14.37 24.19
N LEU A 238 9.39 -15.54 23.67
CA LEU A 238 8.09 -16.18 23.82
C LEU A 238 8.28 -17.58 24.41
N ALA A 239 7.39 -17.95 25.33
CA ALA A 239 7.35 -19.26 25.95
C ALA A 239 5.91 -19.75 26.00
N LEU A 240 5.62 -20.92 25.46
CA LEU A 240 4.27 -21.50 25.47
C LEU A 240 4.24 -22.86 26.18
N ARG A 241 3.10 -23.16 26.80
CA ARG A 241 2.72 -24.51 27.25
C ARG A 241 1.27 -24.79 26.89
N LYS A 242 0.89 -26.06 26.78
CA LYS A 242 -0.51 -26.44 26.57
C LYS A 242 -1.32 -26.07 27.81
N ALA A 243 -2.45 -25.40 27.62
CA ALA A 243 -3.37 -25.10 28.70
C ALA A 243 -4.08 -26.38 29.16
N ALA A 244 -4.35 -26.48 30.46
CA ALA A 244 -5.11 -27.59 31.06
C ALA A 244 -6.57 -27.63 30.59
#